data_AF-A0A961ANU8-F1
#
_entry.id   AF-A0A961ANU8-F1
#
_cell.length_a   1.000
_cell.length_b   1.000
_cell.length_c   1.000
_cell.angle_alpha   90.00
_cell.angle_beta   90.00
_cell.angle_gamma   90.00
#
_symmetry.space_group_name_H-M   'P 1'
#
loop_
_entity.id
_entity.type
_entity.pdbx_description
1 polymer ?
#
loop_
_entity_poly.entity_id
_entity_poly.type
_entity_poly.pdbx_seq_one_letter_code
_entity_poly.pdbx_strand_id
1 'polypeptide(L)'
;MLSAGSDIASTFCSKMNARGSIVDHYLSEFRSGRCDDAFHSLIETDSAIIQGLINAYEDAKEIDAKVFLIEVVSEFRLDSSLCFLRHALRRDDEPQIWKAALNGMAMAESPEAVDAMDHALSSVQDSTKRDWIQEAITDTKAAITKKQNNRGCLAAERSGASKDTPD
;
A
#
# COMPACT_ATOMS: atom_id res chain seq x y z
N MET A 1 -27.25 22.80 -30.54
CA MET A 1 -26.17 23.52 -29.82
C MET A 1 -25.97 22.83 -28.49
N LEU A 2 -24.73 22.44 -28.22
CA LEU A 2 -24.30 21.57 -27.13
C LEU A 2 -24.29 22.33 -25.79
N SER A 3 -24.89 21.77 -24.75
CA SER A 3 -24.58 22.13 -23.36
C SER A 3 -24.73 20.89 -22.48
N ALA A 4 -23.66 20.12 -22.38
CA ALA A 4 -23.50 19.03 -21.43
C ALA A 4 -22.08 19.17 -20.85
N GLY A 5 -21.96 19.94 -19.76
CA GLY A 5 -20.64 20.30 -19.24
C GLY A 5 -20.63 20.93 -17.84
N SER A 6 -21.57 20.59 -16.95
CA SER A 6 -21.55 21.12 -15.56
C SER A 6 -21.77 20.13 -14.42
N ASP A 7 -22.08 18.85 -14.67
CA ASP A 7 -22.36 17.90 -13.57
C ASP A 7 -21.15 17.09 -13.08
N ILE A 8 -20.02 17.15 -13.79
CA ILE A 8 -18.83 16.36 -13.43
C ILE A 8 -18.12 16.99 -12.21
N ALA A 9 -18.03 18.32 -12.15
CA ALA A 9 -17.36 19.02 -11.04
C ALA A 9 -18.15 18.95 -9.72
N SER A 10 -19.48 19.05 -9.77
CA SER A 10 -20.35 19.02 -8.57
C SER A 10 -20.36 17.63 -7.90
N THR A 11 -20.45 16.58 -8.71
CA THR A 11 -20.40 15.19 -8.21
C THR A 11 -19.01 14.84 -7.67
N PHE A 12 -17.94 15.32 -8.31
CA PHE A 12 -16.56 15.06 -7.90
C PHE A 12 -16.21 15.71 -6.56
N CYS A 13 -16.60 16.98 -6.35
CA CYS A 13 -16.36 17.68 -5.08
C CYS A 13 -17.19 17.12 -3.92
N SER A 14 -18.46 16.74 -4.15
CA SER A 14 -19.30 16.15 -3.11
C SER A 14 -18.79 14.76 -2.67
N LYS A 15 -18.29 13.96 -3.63
CA LYS A 15 -17.70 12.64 -3.35
C LYS A 15 -16.33 12.74 -2.67
N MET A 16 -15.52 13.75 -2.99
CA MET A 16 -14.25 14.01 -2.28
C MET A 16 -14.48 14.45 -0.82
N ASN A 17 -15.48 15.30 -0.57
CA ASN A 17 -15.82 15.73 0.80
C ASN A 17 -16.37 14.57 1.66
N ALA A 18 -17.18 13.68 1.08
CA ALA A 18 -17.66 12.49 1.78
C ALA A 18 -16.53 11.51 2.14
N ARG A 19 -15.46 11.46 1.34
CA ARG A 19 -14.28 10.61 1.57
C ARG A 19 -13.30 11.22 2.57
N GLY A 20 -13.13 12.54 2.60
CA GLY A 20 -12.44 13.20 3.71
C GLY A 20 -13.17 12.90 5.03
N SER A 21 -14.49 13.00 5.02
CA SER A 21 -15.33 12.71 6.18
C SER A 21 -15.23 11.27 6.71
N ILE A 22 -15.01 10.26 5.85
CA ILE A 22 -14.85 8.88 6.33
C ILE A 22 -13.47 8.64 6.96
N VAL A 23 -12.42 9.23 6.38
CA VAL A 23 -11.06 9.17 6.93
C VAL A 23 -11.00 9.90 8.27
N ASP A 24 -11.55 11.11 8.34
CA ASP A 24 -11.60 11.90 9.58
C ASP A 24 -12.37 11.18 10.68
N HIS A 25 -13.49 10.53 10.33
CA HIS A 25 -14.27 9.74 11.27
C HIS A 25 -13.42 8.62 11.87
N TYR A 26 -12.85 7.74 11.04
CA TYR A 26 -12.07 6.61 11.56
C TYR A 26 -10.75 7.02 12.20
N LEU A 27 -10.17 8.16 11.82
CA LEU A 27 -9.03 8.71 12.55
C LEU A 27 -9.42 9.20 13.95
N SER A 28 -10.63 9.75 14.11
CA SER A 28 -11.18 10.05 15.45
C SER A 28 -11.46 8.79 16.26
N GLU A 29 -11.93 7.71 15.63
CA GLU A 29 -12.14 6.41 16.27
C GLU A 29 -10.81 5.82 16.76
N PHE A 30 -9.78 5.85 15.92
CA PHE A 30 -8.41 5.46 16.27
C PHE A 30 -7.89 6.25 17.48
N ARG A 31 -8.02 7.58 17.47
CA ARG A 31 -7.64 8.44 18.62
C ARG A 31 -8.44 8.15 19.89
N SER A 32 -9.63 7.58 19.76
CA SER A 32 -10.47 7.16 20.89
C SER A 32 -10.13 5.76 21.41
N GLY A 33 -9.07 5.13 20.88
CA GLY A 33 -8.60 3.80 21.26
C GLY A 33 -9.29 2.64 20.53
N ARG A 34 -10.15 2.92 19.52
CA ARG A 34 -10.81 1.90 18.70
C ARG A 34 -9.98 1.58 17.45
N CYS A 35 -8.71 1.22 17.65
CA CYS A 35 -7.73 1.08 16.57
C CYS A 35 -8.10 -0.02 15.58
N ASP A 36 -8.42 -1.22 16.05
CA ASP A 36 -8.71 -2.38 15.19
C ASP A 36 -9.97 -2.13 14.34
N ASP A 37 -11.04 -1.63 14.97
CA ASP A 37 -12.30 -1.31 14.28
C ASP A 37 -12.09 -0.24 13.21
N ALA A 38 -11.33 0.82 13.53
CA ALA A 38 -10.98 1.87 12.59
C ALA A 38 -10.14 1.35 11.42
N PHE A 39 -9.16 0.49 11.71
CA PHE A 39 -8.31 -0.13 10.71
C PHE A 39 -9.12 -0.97 9.75
N HIS A 40 -9.89 -1.94 10.27
CA HIS A 40 -10.72 -2.84 9.48
C HIS A 40 -11.71 -2.09 8.61
N SER A 41 -12.39 -1.10 9.18
CA SER A 41 -13.37 -0.30 8.43
C SER A 41 -12.75 0.49 7.28
N LEU A 42 -11.52 1.00 7.46
CA LEU A 42 -10.81 1.74 6.41
C LEU A 42 -10.33 0.82 5.28
N ILE A 43 -9.79 -0.36 5.59
CA ILE A 43 -9.28 -1.29 4.56
C ILE A 43 -10.41 -1.99 3.79
N GLU A 44 -11.59 -2.13 4.40
CA GLU A 44 -12.80 -2.64 3.74
C GLU A 44 -13.47 -1.58 2.85
N THR A 45 -13.08 -0.31 2.99
CA THR A 45 -13.59 0.77 2.15
C THR A 45 -12.94 0.73 0.76
N ASP A 46 -13.65 1.24 -0.25
CA ASP A 46 -13.15 1.34 -1.62
C ASP A 46 -11.84 2.14 -1.72
N SER A 47 -10.92 1.65 -2.57
CA SER A 47 -9.59 2.23 -2.83
C SER A 47 -9.58 3.72 -3.18
N ALA A 48 -10.72 4.29 -3.56
CA ALA A 48 -10.83 5.71 -3.83
C ALA A 48 -10.72 6.61 -2.58
N ILE A 49 -10.58 6.05 -1.36
CA ILE A 49 -10.20 6.81 -0.15
C ILE A 49 -8.69 7.05 -0.02
N ILE A 50 -7.84 6.38 -0.81
CA ILE A 50 -6.37 6.48 -0.70
C ILE A 50 -5.89 7.93 -0.70
N GLN A 51 -6.44 8.78 -1.58
CA GLN A 51 -6.05 10.19 -1.59
C GLN A 51 -6.46 10.93 -0.31
N GLY A 52 -7.59 10.56 0.29
CA GLY A 52 -8.02 11.10 1.60
C GLY A 52 -7.08 10.67 2.72
N LEU A 53 -6.63 9.41 2.71
CA LEU A 53 -5.64 8.89 3.67
C LEU A 53 -4.29 9.61 3.54
N ILE A 54 -3.83 9.84 2.30
CA ILE A 54 -2.59 10.58 2.02
C ILE A 54 -2.71 12.03 2.53
N ASN A 55 -3.83 12.70 2.27
CA ASN A 55 -4.03 14.06 2.76
C ASN A 55 -4.04 14.11 4.30
N ALA A 56 -4.75 13.16 4.95
CA ALA A 56 -4.76 13.05 6.40
C ALA A 56 -3.36 12.77 6.99
N TYR A 57 -2.50 12.05 6.26
CA TYR A 57 -1.12 11.79 6.67
C TYR A 57 -0.28 13.07 6.68
N GLU A 58 -0.40 13.90 5.65
CA GLU A 58 0.32 15.17 5.55
C GLU A 58 -0.13 16.16 6.64
N ASP A 59 -1.42 16.14 7.00
CA ASP A 59 -1.99 16.98 8.05
C ASP A 59 -1.74 16.45 9.48
N ALA A 60 -1.43 15.16 9.63
CA ALA A 60 -1.20 14.53 10.92
C ALA A 60 0.09 15.02 11.58
N LYS A 61 -0.02 15.44 12.85
CA LYS A 61 1.13 15.83 13.69
C LYS A 61 1.63 14.71 14.60
N GLU A 62 0.74 13.79 14.94
CA GLU A 62 1.01 12.67 15.84
C GLU A 62 1.69 11.54 15.07
N ILE A 63 2.80 11.02 15.59
CA ILE A 63 3.55 9.94 14.95
C ILE A 63 2.68 8.68 14.84
N ASP A 64 1.93 8.35 15.89
CA ASP A 64 1.03 7.18 15.90
C ASP A 64 -0.05 7.28 14.80
N ALA A 65 -0.61 8.47 14.58
CA ALA A 65 -1.58 8.69 13.51
C ALA A 65 -0.94 8.54 12.12
N LYS A 66 0.29 9.03 11.94
CA LYS A 66 1.03 8.87 10.69
C LYS A 66 1.34 7.40 10.40
N VAL A 67 1.81 6.66 11.41
CA VAL A 67 2.09 5.22 11.29
C VAL A 67 0.81 4.45 10.95
N PHE A 68 -0.29 4.71 11.68
CA PHE A 68 -1.58 4.10 11.40
C PHE A 68 -2.04 4.32 9.95
N LEU A 69 -1.95 5.56 9.45
CA LEU A 69 -2.34 5.88 8.07
C LEU A 69 -1.45 5.17 7.04
N ILE A 70 -0.15 5.03 7.31
CA ILE A 70 0.76 4.25 6.47
C ILE A 70 0.36 2.78 6.42
N GLU A 71 0.05 2.18 7.57
CA GLU A 71 -0.37 0.79 7.66
C GLU A 71 -1.67 0.55 6.88
N VAL A 72 -2.66 1.43 7.03
CA VAL A 72 -3.92 1.36 6.26
C VAL A 72 -3.67 1.48 4.76
N VAL A 73 -2.84 2.45 4.32
CA VAL A 73 -2.54 2.62 2.88
C VAL A 73 -1.81 1.40 2.30
N SER A 74 -1.02 0.70 3.12
CA SER A 74 -0.25 -0.48 2.71
C SER A 74 -1.13 -1.67 2.33
N GLU A 75 -2.32 -1.80 2.93
CA GLU A 75 -3.25 -2.91 2.64
C GLU A 75 -3.85 -2.85 1.22
N PHE A 76 -3.92 -1.66 0.61
CA PHE A 76 -4.47 -1.53 -0.74
C PHE A 76 -3.56 -2.12 -1.83
N ARG A 77 -2.25 -2.18 -1.61
CA ARG A 77 -1.25 -2.76 -2.54
C ARG A 77 -1.35 -2.26 -3.99
N LEU A 78 -1.75 -1.00 -4.17
CA LEU A 78 -1.84 -0.35 -5.47
C LEU A 78 -0.58 0.48 -5.76
N ASP A 79 -0.35 0.79 -7.04
CA ASP A 79 0.77 1.66 -7.47
C ASP A 79 0.73 3.03 -6.79
N SER A 80 -0.45 3.58 -6.56
CA SER A 80 -0.64 4.84 -5.83
C SER A 80 -0.20 4.72 -4.37
N SER A 81 -0.51 3.61 -3.71
CA SER A 81 -0.02 3.29 -2.37
C SER A 81 1.49 3.15 -2.35
N LEU A 82 2.09 2.41 -3.28
CA LEU A 82 3.55 2.27 -3.38
C LEU A 82 4.26 3.61 -3.61
N CYS A 83 3.68 4.48 -4.43
CA CYS A 83 4.23 5.82 -4.66
C CYS A 83 4.26 6.65 -3.37
N PHE A 84 3.18 6.60 -2.59
CA PHE A 84 3.09 7.23 -1.27
C PHE A 84 4.07 6.63 -0.26
N LEU A 85 4.14 5.30 -0.14
CA LEU A 85 5.06 4.64 0.80
C LEU A 85 6.52 4.98 0.48
N ARG A 86 6.88 5.08 -0.81
CA ARG A 86 8.21 5.54 -1.23
C ARG A 86 8.48 6.97 -0.77
N HIS A 87 7.46 7.83 -0.79
CA HIS A 87 7.58 9.21 -0.33
C HIS A 87 7.84 9.27 1.18
N ALA A 88 7.02 8.57 1.98
CA ALA A 88 7.17 8.49 3.44
C ALA A 88 8.53 7.89 3.84
N LEU A 89 8.96 6.81 3.16
CA LEU A 89 10.27 6.19 3.37
C LEU A 89 11.42 7.17 3.13
N ARG A 90 11.29 8.13 2.20
CA ARG A 90 12.37 9.08 1.88
C ARG A 90 12.37 10.33 2.75
N ARG A 91 11.19 10.83 3.14
CA ARG A 91 11.05 12.13 3.79
C ARG A 91 11.12 12.10 5.31
N ASP A 92 10.59 11.06 5.94
CA ASP A 92 10.49 11.04 7.39
C ASP A 92 11.73 10.38 8.00
N ASP A 93 12.41 11.13 8.88
CA ASP A 93 13.57 10.67 9.64
C ASP A 93 13.17 9.85 10.87
N GLU A 94 11.91 9.96 11.31
CA GLU A 94 11.37 9.23 12.45
C GLU A 94 11.35 7.72 12.18
N PRO A 95 12.09 6.91 12.95
CA PRO A 95 12.19 5.46 12.75
C PRO A 95 10.87 4.72 12.65
N GLN A 96 9.86 5.12 13.41
CA GLN A 96 8.55 4.46 13.38
C GLN A 96 7.86 4.63 12.02
N ILE A 97 7.94 5.83 11.45
CA ILE A 97 7.27 6.17 10.18
C ILE A 97 7.94 5.46 9.02
N TRP A 98 9.26 5.59 8.87
CA TRP A 98 9.92 5.02 7.70
C TRP A 98 9.98 3.48 7.75
N LYS A 99 10.01 2.87 8.94
CA LYS A 99 9.90 1.41 9.07
C LYS A 99 8.51 0.90 8.70
N ALA A 100 7.45 1.60 9.12
CA ALA A 100 6.09 1.27 8.69
C ALA A 100 5.96 1.34 7.17
N ALA A 101 6.51 2.39 6.55
CA ALA A 101 6.50 2.53 5.10
C ALA A 101 7.26 1.41 4.38
N LEU A 102 8.45 1.05 4.90
CA LEU A 102 9.26 -0.04 4.36
C LEU A 102 8.54 -1.39 4.46
N ASN A 103 7.93 -1.68 5.62
CA ASN A 103 7.14 -2.89 5.82
C ASN A 103 5.96 -2.96 4.84
N GLY A 104 5.24 -1.85 4.67
CA GLY A 104 4.15 -1.75 3.71
C GLY A 104 4.58 -2.06 2.26
N MET A 105 5.75 -1.58 1.85
CA MET A 105 6.32 -1.92 0.54
C MET A 105 6.67 -3.41 0.43
N ALA A 106 7.33 -3.97 1.44
CA ALA A 106 7.71 -5.38 1.47
C ALA A 106 6.48 -6.32 1.40
N MET A 107 5.38 -5.95 2.05
CA MET A 107 4.12 -6.69 2.06
C MET A 107 3.45 -6.82 0.68
N ALA A 108 3.72 -5.91 -0.25
CA ALA A 108 3.18 -5.98 -1.60
C ALA A 108 3.71 -7.21 -2.36
N GLU A 109 4.91 -7.72 -2.00
CA GLU A 109 5.54 -8.89 -2.62
C GLU A 109 5.54 -8.83 -4.16
N SER A 110 5.83 -7.66 -4.72
CA SER A 110 5.79 -7.41 -6.16
C SER A 110 7.11 -6.85 -6.68
N PRO A 111 7.45 -7.08 -7.97
CA PRO A 111 8.62 -6.46 -8.59
C PRO A 111 8.59 -4.93 -8.47
N GLU A 112 7.43 -4.31 -8.59
CA GLU A 112 7.25 -2.87 -8.49
C GLU A 112 7.60 -2.33 -7.10
N ALA A 113 7.32 -3.11 -6.05
CA ALA A 113 7.71 -2.76 -4.68
C ALA A 113 9.23 -2.84 -4.49
N VAL A 114 9.88 -3.86 -5.08
CA VAL A 114 11.34 -4.00 -5.08
C VAL A 114 11.98 -2.82 -5.79
N ASP A 115 11.49 -2.45 -6.98
CA ASP A 115 11.99 -1.31 -7.73
C ASP A 115 11.80 0.00 -6.95
N ALA A 116 10.66 0.17 -6.29
CA ALA A 116 10.38 1.35 -5.48
C ALA A 116 11.32 1.48 -4.26
N MET A 117 11.65 0.36 -3.60
CA MET A 117 12.63 0.32 -2.51
C MET A 117 14.06 0.59 -3.01
N ASP A 118 14.46 0.03 -4.16
CA ASP A 118 15.77 0.27 -4.78
C ASP A 118 15.95 1.75 -5.15
N HIS A 119 14.90 2.36 -5.72
CA HIS A 119 14.87 3.79 -5.96
C HIS A 119 15.01 4.61 -4.67
N ALA A 120 14.35 4.21 -3.57
CA ALA A 120 14.50 4.89 -2.29
C ALA A 120 15.94 4.80 -1.76
N LEU A 121 16.54 3.60 -1.83
CA LEU A 121 17.91 3.32 -1.39
C LEU A 121 18.94 4.23 -2.05
N SER A 122 18.76 4.59 -3.32
CA SER A 122 19.65 5.52 -4.03
C SER A 122 19.72 6.92 -3.42
N SER A 123 18.69 7.32 -2.68
CA SER A 123 18.54 8.67 -2.13
C SER A 123 18.77 8.78 -0.62
N VAL A 124 18.67 7.66 0.12
CA VAL A 124 18.86 7.63 1.57
C VAL A 124 20.34 7.69 1.92
N GLN A 125 20.72 8.63 2.79
CA GLN A 125 22.10 8.79 3.28
C GLN A 125 22.36 8.08 4.61
N ASP A 126 21.32 7.90 5.43
CA ASP A 126 21.44 7.23 6.73
C ASP A 126 21.80 5.75 6.55
N SER A 127 22.94 5.33 7.11
CA SER A 127 23.46 3.97 6.92
C SER A 127 22.54 2.91 7.49
N THR A 128 21.95 3.15 8.66
CA THR A 128 21.04 2.20 9.31
C THR A 128 19.84 1.97 8.42
N LYS A 129 19.18 3.04 7.99
CA LYS A 129 18.01 2.98 7.11
C LYS A 129 18.33 2.31 5.78
N ARG A 130 19.53 2.52 5.22
CA ARG A 130 20.00 1.81 4.01
C ARG A 130 20.10 0.30 4.23
N ASP A 131 20.69 -0.14 5.34
CA ASP A 131 20.83 -1.56 5.66
C ASP A 131 19.45 -2.23 5.76
N TRP A 132 18.51 -1.59 6.44
CA TRP A 132 17.12 -2.07 6.53
C TRP A 132 16.43 -2.16 5.17
N ILE A 133 16.60 -1.15 4.30
CA ILE A 133 16.04 -1.18 2.94
C ILE A 133 16.65 -2.33 2.13
N GLN A 134 17.96 -2.55 2.25
CA GLN A 134 18.66 -3.62 1.52
C GLN A 134 18.21 -5.02 1.95
N GLU A 135 17.99 -5.20 3.25
CA GLU A 135 17.43 -6.44 3.82
C GLU A 135 16.01 -6.67 3.29
N ALA A 136 15.13 -5.67 3.38
CA ALA A 136 13.76 -5.76 2.87
C ALA A 136 13.70 -6.12 1.38
N ILE A 137 14.54 -5.50 0.54
CA ILE A 137 14.67 -5.86 -0.89
C ILE A 137 15.02 -7.34 -1.07
N THR A 138 15.97 -7.84 -0.28
CA THR A 138 16.44 -9.22 -0.37
C THR A 138 15.32 -10.20 0.00
N ASP A 139 14.63 -9.93 1.11
CA ASP A 139 13.53 -10.76 1.61
C ASP A 139 12.34 -10.74 0.65
N THR A 140 11.95 -9.57 0.13
CA THR A 140 10.86 -9.46 -0.85
C THR A 140 11.17 -10.21 -2.14
N LYS A 141 12.42 -10.11 -2.65
CA LYS A 141 12.85 -10.91 -3.82
C LYS A 141 12.72 -12.41 -3.56
N ALA A 142 13.16 -12.88 -2.40
CA ALA A 142 13.04 -14.29 -2.02
C ALA A 142 11.57 -14.75 -1.93
N ALA A 143 10.68 -13.91 -1.38
CA ALA A 143 9.24 -14.17 -1.31
C ALA A 143 8.62 -14.28 -2.71
N ILE A 144 8.95 -13.37 -3.62
CA ILE A 144 8.48 -13.39 -5.02
C ILE A 144 8.91 -14.70 -5.72
N THR A 145 10.18 -15.08 -5.61
CA THR A 145 10.69 -16.33 -6.21
C THR A 145 9.99 -17.56 -5.64
N LYS A 146 9.81 -17.63 -4.31
CA LYS A 146 9.08 -18.72 -3.66
C LYS A 146 7.65 -18.86 -4.18
N LYS A 147 6.95 -17.74 -4.36
CA LYS A 147 5.57 -17.69 -4.88
C LYS A 147 5.48 -18.16 -6.34
N GLN A 148 6.45 -17.81 -7.17
CA GLN A 148 6.53 -18.25 -8.57
C GLN A 148 6.78 -19.77 -8.67
N ASN A 149 7.71 -20.30 -7.88
CA ASN A 149 8.02 -21.73 -7.87
C ASN A 149 6.80 -22.58 -7.43
N ASN A 150 6.06 -22.12 -6.43
CA ASN A 150 4.84 -22.79 -5.97
C ASN A 150 3.74 -22.81 -7.04
N ARG A 151 3.66 -21.78 -7.89
CA ARG A 151 2.68 -21.73 -9.00
C ARG A 151 3.10 -22.59 -10.20
N GLY A 152 4.39 -22.69 -10.48
CA GLY A 152 4.93 -23.51 -11.57
C GLY A 152 4.74 -25.01 -11.35
N CYS A 153 4.85 -25.49 -10.10
CA CYS A 153 4.71 -26.91 -9.77
C CYS A 153 3.27 -27.42 -9.98
N LEU A 154 2.25 -26.60 -9.66
CA LEU A 154 0.83 -26.97 -9.81
C LEU A 154 0.34 -26.99 -11.26
N ALA A 155 1.02 -26.29 -12.18
CA ALA A 155 0.65 -26.28 -13.60
C ALA A 155 1.12 -27.55 -14.33
N ALA A 156 2.18 -28.21 -13.86
CA ALA A 156 2.76 -29.39 -14.52
C ALA A 156 1.93 -30.68 -14.31
N GLU A 157 1.15 -30.79 -13.23
CA GLU A 157 0.40 -32.02 -12.90
C GLU A 157 -0.92 -32.19 -13.67
N ARG A 158 -1.44 -31.15 -14.34
CA ARG A 158 -2.71 -31.24 -15.09
C ARG A 158 -2.57 -31.62 -16.57
N SER A 159 -1.35 -31.71 -17.10
CA SER A 159 -1.13 -31.97 -18.54
C SER A 159 -0.81 -33.44 -18.88
N GLY A 160 -0.87 -34.36 -17.91
CA GLY A 160 -0.44 -35.75 -18.04
C GLY A 160 -1.53 -36.83 -18.07
N ALA A 161 -2.79 -36.50 -18.38
CA ALA A 161 -3.87 -37.50 -18.46
C ALA A 161 -4.37 -37.68 -19.91
N SER A 162 -3.47 -38.07 -20.81
CA SER A 162 -3.86 -38.67 -22.10
C SER A 162 -4.08 -40.16 -21.87
N LYS A 163 -5.35 -40.57 -21.75
CA LYS A 163 -5.71 -41.99 -21.74
C LYS A 163 -5.56 -42.52 -23.16
N ASP A 164 -4.44 -43.21 -23.40
CA ASP A 164 -4.34 -44.23 -24.43
C ASP A 164 -5.54 -45.18 -24.27
N THR A 165 -6.36 -45.24 -25.32
CA THR A 165 -7.36 -46.29 -25.49
C THR A 165 -6.89 -47.11 -26.68
N PRO A 166 -6.35 -48.32 -26.49
CA PRO A 166 -6.05 -49.21 -27.60
C PRO A 166 -7.33 -49.94 -28.04
N ASP A 167 -7.51 -49.97 -29.36
CA ASP A 167 -8.45 -50.71 -30.23
C ASP A 167 -9.68 -51.40 -29.62
#